data_AF-I0ILZ5-F1
#
_entry.id   AF-I0ILZ5-F1
#
_cell.length_a   1.000
_cell.length_b   1.000
_cell.length_c   1.000
_cell.angle_alpha   90.00
_cell.angle_beta   90.00
_cell.angle_gamma   90.00
#
_symmetry.space_group_name_H-M   'P 1'
#
loop_
_entity.id
_entity.type
_entity.pdbx_description
1 polymer ?
#
loop_
_entity_poly.entity_id
_entity_poly.type
_entity_poly.pdbx_seq_one_letter_code
_entity_poly.pdbx_strand_id
1 'polypeptide(L)'
;MWRWASGVPRLGPVDARAGVALLIFFFHMRLWTLGVAFLGVAFFGLLERFGLTLPVAWRVLLRLLSGPVVWPEHPMKPVYRFYREY
;
A
#
# COMPACT_ATOMS: atom_id res chain seq x y z
N MET A 1 17.02 4.49 -21.92
CA MET A 1 17.28 4.26 -20.48
C MET A 1 16.25 4.98 -19.59
N TRP A 2 15.91 6.25 -19.80
CA TRP A 2 14.91 6.99 -19.00
C TRP A 2 13.49 6.38 -18.93
N ARG A 3 13.03 5.70 -20.00
CA ARG A 3 11.72 5.03 -20.04
C ARG A 3 11.46 4.01 -18.92
N TRP A 4 12.52 3.44 -18.33
CA TRP A 4 12.41 2.41 -17.29
C TRP A 4 12.61 2.97 -15.87
N ALA A 5 12.95 4.27 -15.75
CA ALA A 5 13.23 4.90 -14.46
C ALA A 5 11.98 5.05 -13.57
N SER A 6 10.77 4.99 -14.15
CA SER A 6 9.51 5.05 -13.40
C SER A 6 9.05 3.68 -12.87
N GLY A 7 9.79 2.60 -13.16
CA GLY A 7 9.50 1.27 -12.66
C GLY A 7 9.62 1.19 -11.14
N VAL A 8 8.79 0.36 -10.51
CA VAL A 8 8.92 0.07 -9.07
C VAL A 8 10.20 -0.75 -8.87
N PRO A 9 11.14 -0.30 -8.00
CA PRO A 9 12.33 -1.07 -7.70
C PRO A 9 11.94 -2.36 -6.95
N ARG A 10 12.51 -3.49 -7.35
CA ARG A 10 12.19 -4.81 -6.82
C ARG A 10 13.42 -5.49 -6.24
N LEU A 11 13.22 -6.18 -5.11
CA LEU A 11 14.18 -7.12 -4.51
C LEU A 11 13.63 -8.53 -4.67
N GLY A 12 13.86 -9.13 -5.85
CA GLY A 12 13.27 -10.43 -6.20
C GLY A 12 11.74 -10.35 -6.28
N PRO A 13 10.99 -11.14 -5.49
CA PRO A 13 9.53 -11.17 -5.54
C PRO A 13 8.84 -10.05 -4.74
N VAL A 14 9.57 -9.18 -4.03
CA VAL A 14 9.00 -8.14 -3.15
C VAL A 14 9.45 -6.74 -3.59
N ASP A 15 8.62 -5.71 -3.38
CA ASP A 15 9.00 -4.30 -3.56
C ASP A 15 10.25 -3.98 -2.71
N ALA A 16 11.24 -3.32 -3.31
CA ALA A 16 12.49 -2.95 -2.65
C ALA A 16 12.28 -2.07 -1.41
N ARG A 17 11.17 -1.32 -1.35
CA ARG A 17 10.77 -0.52 -0.19
C ARG A 17 10.53 -1.35 1.07
N ALA A 18 10.19 -2.64 0.93
CA ALA A 18 10.12 -3.56 2.07
C ALA A 18 11.46 -3.68 2.81
N GLY A 19 12.57 -3.50 2.09
CA GLY A 19 13.91 -3.50 2.65
C GLY A 19 14.14 -2.43 3.72
N VAL A 20 13.37 -1.33 3.74
CA VAL A 20 13.48 -0.30 4.78
C VAL A 20 13.21 -0.87 6.17
N ALA A 21 12.22 -1.76 6.30
CA ALA A 21 11.92 -2.41 7.57
C ALA A 21 13.06 -3.35 8.02
N LEU A 22 13.70 -4.02 7.06
CA LEU A 22 14.89 -4.85 7.30
C LEU A 22 16.10 -4.00 7.75
N LEU A 23 16.29 -2.83 7.12
CA LEU A 23 17.34 -1.89 7.47
C LEU A 23 17.18 -1.39 8.91
N ILE A 24 15.96 -1.10 9.36
CA ILE A 24 15.69 -0.71 10.76
C ILE A 24 16.19 -1.78 11.74
N PHE A 25 15.96 -3.06 11.43
CA PHE A 25 16.49 -4.16 12.24
C PHE A 25 18.01 -4.22 12.24
N PHE A 26 18.65 -4.06 11.08
CA PHE A 26 20.11 -4.08 10.99
C PHE A 26 20.79 -2.91 11.71
N PHE A 27 20.19 -1.72 11.70
CA PHE A 27 20.71 -0.56 12.43
C PHE A 27 20.43 -0.64 13.93
N HIS A 28 19.37 -1.31 14.36
CA HIS A 28 19.01 -1.43 15.76
C HIS A 28 18.54 -2.85 16.07
N MET A 29 19.49 -3.78 16.27
CA MET A 29 19.23 -5.20 16.41
C MET A 29 18.60 -5.54 17.79
N ARG A 30 17.26 -5.53 17.86
CA ARG A 30 16.46 -5.92 19.04
C ARG A 30 15.30 -6.80 18.59
N LEU A 31 14.70 -7.57 19.51
CA LEU A 31 13.55 -8.42 19.15
C LEU A 31 12.37 -7.62 18.58
N TRP A 32 12.13 -6.40 19.09
CA TRP A 32 11.02 -5.58 18.60
C TRP A 32 11.25 -5.08 17.17
N THR A 33 12.50 -4.74 16.79
CA THR A 33 12.83 -4.35 15.42
C THR A 33 12.82 -5.53 14.47
N LEU A 34 13.13 -6.73 14.95
CA LEU A 34 12.89 -7.96 14.19
C LEU A 34 11.40 -8.12 13.89
N GLY A 35 10.53 -7.87 14.87
CA GLY A 35 9.08 -7.83 14.67
C GLY A 35 8.65 -6.79 13.62
N VAL A 36 9.22 -5.58 13.67
CA VAL A 36 8.99 -4.53 12.65
C VAL A 36 9.44 -4.97 11.27
N ALA A 37 10.60 -5.64 11.15
CA ALA A 37 11.10 -6.16 9.89
C ALA A 37 10.13 -7.17 9.27
N PHE A 38 9.66 -8.15 10.06
CA PHE A 38 8.66 -9.12 9.60
C PHE A 38 7.35 -8.46 9.19
N LEU A 39 6.84 -7.53 10.00
CA LEU A 39 5.59 -6.83 9.72
C LEU A 39 5.70 -5.99 8.44
N GLY A 40 6.83 -5.31 8.23
CA GLY A 40 7.11 -4.57 7.01
C GLY A 40 7.14 -5.47 5.77
N VAL A 41 7.89 -6.57 5.81
CA VAL A 41 7.95 -7.52 4.68
C VAL A 41 6.57 -8.12 4.40
N ALA A 42 5.82 -8.53 5.42
CA ALA A 42 4.47 -9.05 5.27
C ALA A 42 3.51 -8.01 4.66
N PHE A 43 3.57 -6.76 5.13
CA PHE A 43 2.74 -5.67 4.62
C PHE A 43 3.01 -5.39 3.14
N PHE A 44 4.27 -5.20 2.75
CA PHE A 44 4.61 -4.95 1.35
C PHE A 44 4.37 -6.18 0.46
N GLY A 45 4.59 -7.39 0.97
CA GLY A 45 4.24 -8.63 0.26
C GLY A 45 2.73 -8.76 0.02
N LEU A 46 1.90 -8.31 0.97
CA LEU A 46 0.45 -8.28 0.80
C LEU A 46 0.04 -7.25 -0.26
N LEU A 47 0.62 -6.06 -0.24
CA LEU A 47 0.38 -5.03 -1.27
C LEU A 47 0.74 -5.53 -2.67
N GLU A 48 1.87 -6.21 -2.80
CA GLU A 48 2.33 -6.81 -4.05
C GLU A 48 1.34 -7.87 -4.56
N ARG A 49 0.81 -8.71 -3.66
CA ARG A 49 -0.21 -9.73 -4.00
C ARG A 49 -1.48 -9.12 -4.58
N PHE A 50 -1.85 -7.91 -4.15
CA PHE A 50 -3.00 -7.17 -4.68
C PHE A 50 -2.63 -6.26 -5.87
N GLY A 51 -1.36 -6.20 -6.28
CA GLY A 51 -0.88 -5.28 -7.32
C GLY A 51 -1.00 -3.80 -6.92
N LEU A 52 -1.06 -3.51 -5.62
CA LEU A 52 -1.23 -2.17 -5.10
C LEU A 52 0.12 -1.50 -4.84
N THR A 53 0.29 -0.28 -5.33
CA THR A 53 1.41 0.56 -4.90
C THR A 53 1.10 1.21 -3.55
N LEU A 54 2.14 1.56 -2.78
CA LEU A 54 1.97 2.20 -1.47
C LEU A 54 1.05 3.45 -1.49
N PRO A 55 1.16 4.38 -2.47
CA PRO A 55 0.25 5.52 -2.54
C PRO A 55 -1.19 5.13 -2.87
N VAL A 56 -1.41 4.09 -3.67
CA VAL A 56 -2.76 3.58 -3.97
C VAL A 56 -3.35 2.93 -2.73
N ALA A 57 -2.59 2.09 -2.03
CA ALA A 57 -3.03 1.45 -0.79
C ALA A 57 -3.42 2.49 0.27
N TRP A 58 -2.63 3.57 0.40
CA TRP A 58 -2.97 4.68 1.27
C TRP A 58 -4.29 5.36 0.89
N ARG A 59 -4.53 5.61 -0.40
CA ARG A 59 -5.81 6.17 -0.87
C ARG A 59 -6.98 5.24 -0.60
N VAL A 60 -6.81 3.93 -0.78
CA VAL A 60 -7.84 2.92 -0.46
C VAL A 60 -8.16 2.93 1.03
N LEU A 61 -7.13 2.96 1.89
CA LEU A 61 -7.29 3.05 3.33
C LEU A 61 -8.02 4.33 3.74
N LEU A 62 -7.57 5.49 3.26
CA LEU A 62 -8.25 6.75 3.53
C LEU A 62 -9.70 6.71 3.05
N ARG A 63 -9.95 6.17 1.86
CA ARG A 63 -11.32 6.03 1.33
C ARG A 63 -12.20 5.16 2.20
N LEU A 64 -11.64 4.08 2.76
CA LEU A 64 -12.34 3.20 3.69
C LEU A 64 -12.70 3.93 4.98
N LEU A 65 -11.81 4.79 5.48
CA LEU A 65 -12.01 5.58 6.71
C LEU A 65 -12.94 6.79 6.52
N SER A 66 -12.93 7.43 5.35
CA SER A 66 -13.71 8.65 5.08
C SER A 66 -15.21 8.41 4.87
N GLY A 67 -15.67 7.16 4.83
CA GLY A 67 -17.08 6.83 4.62
C GLY A 67 -17.59 7.10 3.18
N PRO A 68 -18.90 6.96 2.94
CA PRO A 68 -19.49 7.15 1.63
C PRO A 68 -19.35 8.59 1.15
N VAL A 69 -19.09 8.77 -0.16
CA VAL A 69 -19.22 10.11 -0.77
C VAL A 69 -20.69 10.32 -1.05
N VAL A 70 -21.23 11.38 -0.46
CA VAL A 70 -22.57 11.87 -0.73
C VAL A 70 -22.42 13.01 -1.72
N TRP A 71 -22.97 12.83 -2.93
CA TRP A 71 -22.99 13.88 -3.93
C TRP A 71 -24.14 14.86 -3.62
N PRO A 72 -23.94 16.17 -3.76
CA PRO A 72 -24.99 17.16 -3.49
C PRO A 72 -26.23 16.97 -4.38
N GLU A 73 -26.05 16.43 -5.59
CA GLU A 73 -27.14 16.09 -6.52
C GLU A 73 -28.00 14.89 -6.07
N HIS A 74 -27.47 13.96 -5.27
CA HIS A 74 -28.20 12.75 -4.82
C HIS A 74 -27.88 12.37 -3.36
N PRO A 75 -28.37 13.14 -2.37
CA PRO A 75 -27.95 13.01 -0.97
C PRO A 75 -28.34 11.69 -0.29
N MET A 76 -29.33 10.96 -0.81
CA MET A 76 -29.85 9.73 -0.19
C MET A 76 -29.19 8.44 -0.69
N LYS A 77 -28.29 8.50 -1.67
CA LYS A 77 -27.63 7.29 -2.22
C LYS A 77 -26.13 7.37 -1.95
N PRO A 78 -25.62 6.70 -0.90
CA PRO A 78 -24.18 6.54 -0.75
C PRO A 78 -23.66 5.73 -1.95
N VAL A 79 -23.01 6.41 -2.90
CA VAL A 79 -22.44 5.74 -4.08
C VAL A 79 -21.11 5.13 -3.67
N TYR A 80 -21.11 3.81 -3.47
CA TYR A 80 -19.88 3.04 -3.45
C TYR A 80 -19.31 3.03 -4.87
N ARG A 81 -18.39 3.96 -5.14
CA ARG A 81 -17.73 4.22 -6.43
C ARG A 81 -16.80 3.07 -6.89
N PHE A 82 -17.28 1.84 -6.79
CA PHE A 82 -16.64 0.63 -7.29
C PHE A 82 -17.55 -0.21 -8.20
N TYR A 83 -18.86 0.09 -8.31
CA TYR A 83 -19.66 -0.39 -9.43
C TYR A 83 -19.40 0.50 -10.64
N ARG A 84 -18.43 0.11 -11.48
CA ARG A 84 -18.42 0.53 -12.87
C ARG A 84 -19.58 -0.22 -13.53
N GLU A 85 -20.70 0.45 -13.72
CA GLU A 85 -21.76 -0.02 -14.61
C GLU A 85 -21.13 -0.17 -16.00
N TYR A 86 -20.99 -1.42 -16.45
CA TYR A 86 -20.77 -1.77 -17.84
C TYR A 86 -22.10 -2.24 -18.41
#